data_AF-A0A0C9TD31-F1
#
_entry.id   AF-A0A0C9TD31-F1
#
_cell.length_a   1.000
_cell.length_b   1.000
_cell.length_c   1.000
_cell.angle_alpha   90.00
_cell.angle_beta   90.00
_cell.angle_gamma   90.00
#
_symmetry.space_group_name_H-M   'P 1'
#
loop_
_entity.id
_entity.type
_entity.pdbx_description
1 polymer ?
#
loop_
_entity_poly.entity_id
_entity_poly.type
_entity_poly.pdbx_seq_one_letter_code
_entity_poly.pdbx_strand_id
1 'polypeptide(L)'
;MDGSYNGSHGIDFDANLAIHTIDFGTFHLYPFSWSEETPSAMIWGHDWITHHRDSQAKYNKPVLMEEFGVRPEQNQIATYENWYSTVIDSGLTGVLIWQAGSNFTNGPTPDDGDAIYPNTPVYHMEQAYSIQLRARNGTP
;
A
#
# COMPACT_ATOMS: atom_id res chain seq x y z
N MET A 1 -0.22 12.78 19.24
CA MET A 1 0.60 12.33 18.11
C MET A 1 0.54 10.82 18.11
N ASP A 2 0.05 10.25 17.01
CA ASP A 2 -0.13 8.82 16.76
C ASP A 2 1.22 8.07 16.89
N GLY A 3 1.18 6.85 17.45
CA GLY A 3 2.34 5.98 17.70
C GLY A 3 3.10 5.58 16.42
N SER A 4 2.41 5.56 15.29
CA SER A 4 2.93 5.27 13.96
C SER A 4 3.86 6.37 13.44
N TYR A 5 3.67 7.61 13.89
CA TYR A 5 4.44 8.78 13.43
C TYR A 5 5.54 9.23 14.38
N ASN A 6 5.59 8.72 15.61
CA ASN A 6 6.48 9.22 16.65
C ASN A 6 7.70 8.32 16.91
N GLY A 7 7.92 7.30 16.07
CA GLY A 7 9.01 6.35 16.22
C GLY A 7 8.87 5.42 17.43
N SER A 8 7.69 5.31 18.04
CA SER A 8 7.46 4.43 19.20
C SER A 8 7.70 2.94 18.93
N HIS A 9 7.71 2.55 17.65
CA HIS A 9 8.10 1.22 17.19
C HIS A 9 9.60 1.05 16.94
N GLY A 10 10.43 2.04 17.31
CA GLY A 10 11.88 2.03 17.15
C GLY A 10 12.35 2.27 15.71
N ILE A 11 11.48 2.82 14.86
CA ILE A 11 11.74 3.05 13.43
C ILE A 11 11.65 4.55 13.15
N ASP A 12 12.66 5.08 12.45
CA ASP A 12 12.65 6.39 11.81
C ASP A 12 12.83 6.16 10.30
N PHE A 13 11.74 6.31 9.55
CA PHE A 13 11.73 6.04 8.11
C PHE A 13 12.69 6.95 7.34
N ASP A 14 12.76 8.22 7.72
CA ASP A 14 13.63 9.22 7.09
C ASP A 14 15.10 8.95 7.39
N ALA A 15 15.43 8.59 8.64
CA ALA A 15 16.79 8.20 9.00
C ALA A 15 17.24 6.93 8.26
N ASN A 16 16.35 5.94 8.12
CA ASN A 16 16.63 4.74 7.35
C ASN A 16 16.83 5.05 5.87
N LEU A 17 15.93 5.83 5.26
CA LEU A 17 16.00 6.17 3.84
C LEU A 17 17.23 7.05 3.52
N ALA A 18 17.77 7.79 4.49
CA ALA A 18 19.02 8.54 4.33
C ALA A 18 20.28 7.66 4.20
N ILE A 19 20.24 6.38 4.59
CA ILE A 19 21.41 5.49 4.57
C ILE A 19 21.84 5.22 3.13
N HIS A 20 23.08 5.54 2.78
CA HIS A 20 23.58 5.46 1.39
C HIS A 20 23.61 4.05 0.78
N THR A 21 23.57 3.00 1.59
CA THR A 21 23.51 1.58 1.15
C THR A 21 22.10 1.02 1.08
N ILE A 22 21.07 1.81 1.39
CA ILE A 22 19.66 1.44 1.21
C ILE A 22 19.17 2.10 -0.08
N ASP A 23 18.77 1.31 -1.06
CA ASP A 23 18.44 1.81 -2.39
C ASP A 23 17.00 2.32 -2.50
N PHE A 24 16.08 1.77 -1.71
CA PHE A 24 14.66 2.14 -1.69
C PHE A 24 14.06 1.94 -0.30
N GLY A 25 12.98 2.65 -0.02
CA GLY A 25 12.21 2.50 1.22
C GLY A 25 10.98 1.62 1.01
N THR A 26 10.51 1.01 2.08
CA THR A 26 9.26 0.25 2.08
C THR A 26 8.41 0.58 3.30
N PHE A 27 7.10 0.56 3.10
CA PHE A 27 6.14 0.70 4.20
C PHE A 27 4.95 -0.22 3.98
N HIS A 28 4.30 -0.58 5.08
CA HIS A 28 3.07 -1.36 5.08
C HIS A 28 1.87 -0.46 5.37
N LEU A 29 0.64 -0.93 5.17
CA LEU A 29 -0.57 -0.18 5.52
C LEU A 29 -1.71 -1.10 5.98
N TYR A 30 -1.90 -1.19 7.31
CA TYR A 30 -2.95 -2.01 7.94
C TYR A 30 -3.69 -1.23 9.05
N PRO A 31 -4.48 -0.21 8.70
CA PRO A 31 -5.05 0.73 9.67
C PRO A 31 -5.88 0.04 10.76
N PHE A 32 -6.66 -0.99 10.43
CA PHE A 32 -7.43 -1.74 11.43
C PHE A 32 -6.55 -2.52 12.41
N SER A 33 -5.47 -3.14 11.94
CA SER A 33 -4.51 -3.85 12.80
C SER A 33 -3.76 -2.89 13.73
N TRP A 34 -3.63 -1.62 13.32
CA TRP A 34 -2.94 -0.57 14.06
C TRP A 34 -3.88 0.30 14.90
N SER A 35 -5.19 0.07 14.82
CA SER A 35 -6.23 0.92 15.43
C SER A 35 -6.24 2.37 14.92
N GLU A 36 -5.83 2.57 13.67
CA GLU A 36 -5.73 3.86 12.98
C GLU A 36 -6.93 4.11 12.07
N GLU A 37 -8.11 4.16 12.69
CA GLU A 37 -9.40 4.22 11.99
C GLU A 37 -10.10 5.59 12.10
N THR A 38 -9.43 6.61 12.66
CA THR A 38 -10.03 7.93 12.91
C THR A 38 -9.35 9.01 12.05
N PRO A 39 -10.09 9.81 11.24
CA PRO A 39 -11.55 9.84 11.08
C PRO A 39 -12.13 8.69 10.23
N SER A 40 -11.29 8.00 9.45
CA SER A 40 -11.57 6.70 8.82
C SER A 40 -10.25 6.03 8.44
N ALA A 41 -10.22 4.70 8.35
CA ALA A 41 -9.07 3.94 7.85
C ALA A 41 -8.63 4.38 6.43
N MET A 42 -9.61 4.74 5.57
CA MET A 42 -9.36 5.23 4.23
C MET A 42 -8.59 6.56 4.25
N ILE A 43 -9.05 7.54 5.04
CA ILE A 43 -8.41 8.87 5.15
C ILE A 43 -7.03 8.75 5.79
N TRP A 44 -6.90 7.95 6.84
CA TRP A 44 -5.61 7.71 7.48
C TRP A 44 -4.61 7.09 6.50
N GLY A 45 -5.03 6.09 5.73
CA GLY A 45 -4.19 5.46 4.71
C GLY A 45 -3.77 6.40 3.58
N HIS A 46 -4.67 7.30 3.13
CA HIS A 46 -4.31 8.36 2.17
C HIS A 46 -3.16 9.24 2.71
N ASP A 47 -3.28 9.69 3.96
CA ASP A 47 -2.26 10.55 4.57
C ASP A 47 -0.95 9.78 4.78
N TRP A 48 -1.02 8.53 5.21
CA TRP A 48 0.15 7.65 5.35
C TRP A 48 0.90 7.46 4.03
N ILE A 49 0.19 7.19 2.94
CA ILE A 49 0.77 7.08 1.58
C ILE A 49 1.44 8.41 1.18
N THR A 50 0.76 9.53 1.42
CA THR A 50 1.27 10.87 1.06
C THR A 50 2.55 11.20 1.82
N HIS A 51 2.61 10.91 3.12
CA HIS A 51 3.82 11.14 3.93
C HIS A 51 5.02 10.31 3.46
N HIS A 52 4.81 9.02 3.13
CA HIS A 52 5.89 8.17 2.60
C HIS A 52 6.37 8.62 1.22
N ARG A 53 5.44 9.11 0.39
CA ARG A 53 5.79 9.75 -0.88
C ARG A 53 6.60 11.03 -0.69
N ASP A 54 6.35 11.81 0.36
CA ASP A 54 7.14 13.01 0.64
C ASP A 54 8.57 12.66 1.06
N SER A 55 8.75 11.59 1.84
CA SER A 55 10.07 11.01 2.11
C SER A 55 10.75 10.49 0.83
N GLN A 56 10.01 9.82 -0.07
CA GLN A 56 10.51 9.41 -1.39
C GLN A 56 11.12 10.60 -2.15
N ALA A 57 10.39 11.72 -2.21
CA ALA A 57 10.83 12.93 -2.90
C ALA A 57 12.02 13.60 -2.18
N LYS A 58 11.99 13.65 -0.85
CA LYS A 58 13.04 14.27 -0.03
C LYS A 58 14.40 13.59 -0.19
N TYR A 59 14.44 12.26 -0.23
CA TYR A 59 15.68 11.50 -0.32
C TYR A 59 16.03 11.07 -1.74
N ASN A 60 15.15 11.34 -2.71
CA ASN A 60 15.32 10.95 -4.11
C ASN A 60 15.63 9.45 -4.26
N LYS A 61 14.89 8.62 -3.52
CA LYS A 61 14.96 7.16 -3.57
C LYS A 61 13.55 6.60 -3.76
N PRO A 62 13.37 5.52 -4.53
CA PRO A 62 12.06 4.88 -4.66
C PRO A 62 11.49 4.46 -3.30
N VAL A 63 10.17 4.52 -3.14
CA VAL A 63 9.45 4.03 -1.97
C VAL A 63 8.25 3.19 -2.41
N LEU A 64 8.13 2.00 -1.83
CA LEU A 64 7.10 1.01 -2.17
C LEU A 64 6.14 0.82 -0.99
N MET A 65 4.83 0.85 -1.25
CA MET A 65 3.85 0.29 -0.31
C MET A 65 3.86 -1.22 -0.47
N GLU A 66 4.75 -1.91 0.23
CA GLU A 66 5.06 -3.32 -0.07
C GLU A 66 4.05 -4.31 0.52
N GLU A 67 3.17 -3.85 1.41
CA GLU A 67 2.02 -4.61 1.89
C GLU A 67 0.88 -3.67 2.30
N PHE A 68 -0.36 -4.07 2.09
CA PHE A 68 -1.54 -3.37 2.59
C PHE A 68 -2.76 -4.29 2.57
N GLY A 69 -3.69 -4.04 3.49
CA GLY A 69 -4.87 -4.88 3.65
C GLY A 69 -6.03 -4.14 4.35
N VAL A 70 -7.20 -4.18 3.71
CA VAL A 70 -8.49 -4.04 4.39
C VAL A 70 -9.45 -5.09 3.84
N ARG A 71 -10.39 -5.52 4.68
CA ARG A 71 -11.31 -6.64 4.39
C ARG A 71 -12.64 -6.17 3.79
N PRO A 72 -13.43 -7.04 3.14
CA PRO A 72 -14.71 -6.66 2.53
C PRO A 72 -15.65 -5.90 3.49
N GLU A 73 -15.76 -6.34 4.74
CA GLU A 73 -16.55 -5.70 5.79
C GLU A 73 -16.03 -4.33 6.23
N GLN A 74 -14.79 -3.99 5.84
CA GLN A 74 -14.09 -2.73 6.10
C GLN A 74 -14.12 -1.77 4.91
N ASN A 75 -15.07 -1.95 3.98
CA ASN A 75 -15.23 -1.10 2.78
C ASN A 75 -14.02 -1.16 1.82
N GLN A 76 -13.55 -2.38 1.52
CA GLN A 76 -12.33 -2.65 0.75
C GLN A 76 -12.27 -1.95 -0.61
N ILE A 77 -13.35 -2.04 -1.41
CA ILE A 77 -13.36 -1.50 -2.78
C ILE A 77 -13.13 0.02 -2.78
N ALA A 78 -13.90 0.77 -1.99
CA ALA A 78 -13.75 2.23 -1.96
C ALA A 78 -12.39 2.64 -1.35
N THR A 79 -11.88 1.86 -0.38
CA THR A 79 -10.59 2.12 0.26
C THR A 79 -9.45 1.92 -0.72
N TYR A 80 -9.44 0.80 -1.46
CA TYR A 80 -8.42 0.53 -2.46
C TYR A 80 -8.51 1.49 -3.65
N GLU A 81 -9.72 1.89 -4.08
CA GLU A 81 -9.88 2.92 -5.11
C GLU A 81 -9.21 4.24 -4.70
N ASN A 82 -9.41 4.66 -3.45
CA ASN A 82 -8.78 5.85 -2.89
C ASN A 82 -7.25 5.70 -2.75
N TRP A 83 -6.76 4.58 -2.23
CA TRP A 83 -5.32 4.38 -2.05
C TRP A 83 -4.58 4.25 -3.38
N TYR A 84 -5.16 3.55 -4.36
CA TYR A 84 -4.59 3.47 -5.71
C TYR A 84 -4.55 4.82 -6.41
N SER A 85 -5.62 5.62 -6.36
CA SER A 85 -5.57 6.98 -6.92
C SER A 85 -4.52 7.83 -6.22
N THR A 86 -4.42 7.75 -4.89
CA THR A 86 -3.37 8.46 -4.12
C THR A 86 -1.97 8.07 -4.59
N VAL A 87 -1.70 6.78 -4.82
CA VAL A 87 -0.41 6.31 -5.34
C VAL A 87 -0.14 6.83 -6.75
N ILE A 88 -1.13 6.76 -7.65
CA ILE A 88 -1.01 7.25 -9.03
C ILE A 88 -0.72 8.74 -9.04
N ASP A 89 -1.56 9.54 -8.37
CA ASP A 89 -1.55 11.00 -8.42
C ASP A 89 -0.36 11.61 -7.69
N SER A 90 0.07 11.02 -6.57
CA SER A 90 1.22 11.51 -5.80
C SER A 90 2.57 11.21 -6.45
N GLY A 91 2.63 10.21 -7.34
CA GLY A 91 3.89 9.72 -7.91
C GLY A 91 4.67 8.77 -6.99
N LEU A 92 4.03 8.14 -5.99
CA LEU A 92 4.65 7.03 -5.25
C LEU A 92 5.05 5.92 -6.24
N THR A 93 6.20 5.27 -6.00
CA THR A 93 6.81 4.34 -6.97
C THR A 93 5.90 3.18 -7.34
N GLY A 94 5.26 2.54 -6.35
CA GLY A 94 4.35 1.44 -6.60
C GLY A 94 3.85 0.78 -5.31
N VAL A 95 3.15 -0.34 -5.49
CA VAL A 95 2.57 -1.12 -4.39
C VAL A 95 2.75 -2.63 -4.65
N LEU A 96 2.67 -3.42 -3.60
CA LEU A 96 2.49 -4.88 -3.66
C LEU A 96 1.32 -5.26 -2.75
N ILE A 97 0.36 -6.00 -3.30
CA ILE A 97 -0.79 -6.49 -2.53
C ILE A 97 -0.34 -7.51 -1.48
N TRP A 98 -0.94 -7.44 -0.30
CA TRP A 98 -1.01 -8.57 0.61
C TRP A 98 -2.41 -9.16 0.54
N GLN A 99 -2.63 -10.37 0.05
CA GLN A 99 -1.68 -11.20 -0.71
C GLN A 99 -2.35 -11.80 -1.95
N ALA A 100 -1.56 -12.28 -2.91
CA ALA A 100 -2.12 -12.92 -4.09
C ALA A 100 -2.69 -14.31 -3.74
N GLY A 101 -4.00 -14.48 -3.91
CA GLY A 101 -4.66 -15.77 -3.84
C GLY A 101 -4.56 -16.53 -5.17
N SER A 102 -4.55 -17.86 -5.13
CA SER A 102 -4.56 -18.70 -6.34
C SER A 102 -5.53 -19.87 -6.19
N ASN A 103 -6.20 -20.23 -7.28
CA ASN A 103 -7.07 -21.42 -7.35
C ASN A 103 -6.31 -22.55 -8.05
N PHE A 104 -5.86 -23.53 -7.28
CA PHE A 104 -5.21 -24.74 -7.80
C PHE A 104 -6.22 -25.87 -8.01
N THR A 105 -5.78 -26.95 -8.67
CA THR A 105 -6.62 -28.13 -8.92
C THR A 105 -7.07 -28.84 -7.64
N ASN A 106 -6.35 -28.66 -6.53
CA ASN A 106 -6.64 -29.21 -5.21
C ASN A 106 -7.30 -28.20 -4.25
N GLY A 107 -7.69 -27.02 -4.73
CA GLY A 107 -8.37 -25.99 -3.95
C GLY A 107 -7.68 -24.62 -3.99
N PRO A 108 -8.29 -23.60 -3.37
CA PRO A 108 -7.66 -22.30 -3.21
C PRO A 108 -6.43 -22.40 -2.29
N THR A 109 -5.49 -21.47 -2.47
CA THR A 109 -4.47 -21.16 -1.45
C THR A 109 -5.09 -20.82 -0.09
N PRO A 110 -4.31 -20.76 0.99
CA PRO A 110 -4.80 -20.22 2.26
C PRO A 110 -5.29 -18.78 2.12
N ASP A 111 -6.27 -18.42 2.92
CA ASP A 111 -6.83 -17.07 3.03
C ASP A 111 -6.73 -16.63 4.50
N ASP A 112 -5.91 -15.62 4.77
CA ASP A 112 -5.75 -14.97 6.07
C ASP A 112 -6.72 -13.79 6.28
N GLY A 113 -7.62 -13.57 5.32
CA GLY A 113 -8.61 -12.51 5.27
C GLY A 113 -8.29 -11.42 4.24
N ASP A 114 -7.06 -11.38 3.73
CA ASP A 114 -6.58 -10.34 2.81
C ASP A 114 -6.26 -10.90 1.41
N ALA A 115 -6.45 -12.21 1.18
CA ALA A 115 -6.09 -12.84 -0.09
C ALA A 115 -6.99 -12.39 -1.26
N ILE A 116 -6.36 -11.87 -2.33
CA ILE A 116 -7.03 -11.44 -3.56
C ILE A 116 -6.97 -12.58 -4.58
N TYR A 117 -8.09 -13.29 -4.76
CA TYR A 117 -8.22 -14.37 -5.73
C TYR A 117 -8.58 -13.88 -7.14
N PRO A 118 -8.19 -14.60 -8.21
CA PRO A 118 -8.59 -14.29 -9.57
C PRO A 118 -10.11 -14.18 -9.75
N ASN A 119 -10.55 -13.28 -10.64
CA ASN A 119 -11.96 -13.03 -10.96
C ASN A 119 -12.81 -12.46 -9.81
N THR A 120 -12.18 -11.90 -8.78
CA THR A 120 -12.87 -11.08 -7.78
C THR A 120 -12.91 -9.61 -8.23
N PRO A 121 -13.83 -8.78 -7.69
CA PRO A 121 -13.84 -7.35 -7.98
C PRO A 121 -12.50 -6.66 -7.70
N VAL A 122 -11.85 -6.98 -6.58
CA VAL A 122 -10.54 -6.43 -6.20
C VAL A 122 -9.46 -6.86 -7.19
N TYR A 123 -9.46 -8.12 -7.64
CA TYR A 123 -8.52 -8.57 -8.68
C TYR A 123 -8.64 -7.75 -9.97
N HIS A 124 -9.85 -7.37 -10.37
CA HIS A 124 -10.04 -6.48 -11.53
C HIS A 124 -9.58 -5.05 -11.26
N MET A 125 -9.69 -4.58 -10.02
CA MET A 125 -9.08 -3.31 -9.60
C MET A 125 -7.55 -3.36 -9.73
N GLU A 126 -6.89 -4.46 -9.32
CA GLU A 126 -5.44 -4.62 -9.49
C GLU A 126 -5.00 -4.51 -10.95
N GLN A 127 -5.77 -5.14 -11.85
CA GLN A 127 -5.51 -5.07 -13.29
C GLN A 127 -5.64 -3.62 -13.79
N ALA A 128 -6.71 -2.92 -13.40
CA ALA A 128 -6.93 -1.53 -13.80
C ALA A 128 -5.86 -0.59 -13.24
N TYR A 129 -5.50 -0.73 -11.97
CA TYR A 129 -4.43 0.03 -11.33
C TYR A 129 -3.08 -0.21 -12.02
N SER A 130 -2.73 -1.47 -12.29
CA SER A 130 -1.46 -1.83 -12.96
C SER A 130 -1.34 -1.20 -14.35
N ILE A 131 -2.45 -1.10 -15.09
CA ILE A 131 -2.51 -0.42 -16.38
C ILE A 131 -2.26 1.10 -16.20
N GLN A 132 -2.91 1.72 -15.22
CA GLN A 132 -2.74 3.14 -14.93
C GLN A 132 -1.32 3.48 -14.49
N LEU A 133 -0.73 2.67 -13.60
CA LEU A 133 0.65 2.85 -13.12
C LEU A 133 1.66 2.76 -14.27
N ARG A 134 1.48 1.79 -15.17
CA ARG A 134 2.30 1.67 -16.38
C ARG A 134 2.13 2.87 -17.30
N ALA A 135 0.92 3.35 -17.50
CA ALA A 135 0.66 4.53 -18.35
C ALA A 135 1.32 5.80 -17.78
N ARG A 136 1.29 5.98 -16.46
CA ARG A 136 1.93 7.13 -15.76
C ARG A 136 3.43 7.20 -16.03
N ASN A 137 4.12 6.06 -15.98
CA ASN A 137 5.58 6.01 -16.08
C ASN A 137 6.09 5.91 -17.53
N GLY A 138 5.19 5.90 -18.52
CA GLY A 138 5.51 5.63 -19.93
C GLY A 138 5.73 4.15 -20.22
N THR A 139 5.72 3.78 -21.50
CA THR A 139 6.10 2.43 -21.94
C THR A 139 7.60 2.22 -21.64
N PRO A 140 8.00 1.06 -21.09
CA PRO A 140 9.43 0.73 -20.91
C PRO A 140 10.25 0.89 -22.19
#